data_AF-A0A974BAT0-F1
#
_entry.id   AF-A0A974BAT0-F1
#
_cell.length_a   1.000
_cell.length_b   1.000
_cell.length_c   1.000
_cell.angle_alpha   90.00
_cell.angle_beta   90.00
_cell.angle_gamma   90.00
#
_symmetry.space_group_name_H-M   'P 1'
#
loop_
_entity.id
_entity.type
_entity.pdbx_description
1 polymer ?
#
loop_
_entity_poly.entity_id
_entity_poly.type
_entity_poly.pdbx_seq_one_letter_code
_entity_poly.pdbx_strand_id
1 'polypeptide(L)'
;CSVAKKELDDLERWKEVHRPGPITLAPQRLGGKKSEAQARQKQQMTLMQSKYQQKHKREEYVKAKKATEEAEILKKKAIQREKAERLEVKKRQQEMHRREMLLEDQDYKTNELLNRLDVRLPKSDSCQIANPGPESTAW
;
A
#
# COMPACT_ATOMS: atom_id res chain seq x y z
N CYS A 1 -11.77 -28.81 79.79
CA CYS A 1 -10.91 -28.94 78.58
C CYS A 1 -9.56 -28.22 78.74
N SER A 2 -8.74 -28.62 79.71
CA SER A 2 -7.42 -28.01 79.98
C SER A 2 -6.25 -28.77 79.36
N VAL A 3 -6.43 -30.07 79.09
CA VAL A 3 -5.40 -30.95 78.52
C VAL A 3 -5.10 -30.58 77.07
N ALA A 4 -6.13 -30.39 76.24
CA ALA A 4 -5.97 -30.02 74.83
C ALA A 4 -5.24 -28.69 74.60
N LYS A 5 -5.35 -27.73 75.52
CA LYS A 5 -4.61 -26.45 75.43
C LYS A 5 -3.13 -26.63 75.75
N LYS A 6 -2.81 -27.47 76.74
CA LYS A 6 -1.41 -27.76 77.10
C LYS A 6 -0.70 -28.53 76.00
N GLU A 7 -1.38 -29.49 75.38
CA GLU A 7 -0.82 -30.26 74.26
C GLU A 7 -0.52 -29.38 73.04
N LEU A 8 -1.36 -28.38 72.77
CA LEU A 8 -1.12 -27.39 71.71
C LEU A 8 0.11 -26.52 72.04
N ASP A 9 0.22 -26.01 73.27
CA ASP A 9 1.38 -25.22 73.70
C ASP A 9 2.69 -26.03 73.67
N ASP A 10 2.64 -27.30 74.07
CA ASP A 10 3.82 -28.18 74.05
C ASP A 10 4.25 -28.51 72.62
N LEU A 11 3.29 -28.68 71.71
CA LEU A 11 3.56 -28.86 70.28
C LEU A 11 4.19 -27.62 69.66
N GLU A 12 3.73 -26.42 70.03
CA GLU A 12 4.26 -25.15 69.53
C GLU A 12 5.70 -24.92 70.01
N ARG A 13 5.98 -25.16 71.30
CA ARG A 13 7.34 -25.15 71.85
C ARG A 13 8.27 -26.14 71.15
N TRP A 14 7.79 -27.35 70.87
CA TRP A 14 8.59 -28.35 70.16
C TRP A 14 8.93 -27.90 68.74
N LYS A 15 7.97 -27.29 68.02
CA LYS A 15 8.19 -26.74 66.68
C LYS A 15 9.18 -25.58 66.67
N GLU A 16 9.18 -24.73 67.69
CA GLU A 16 10.15 -23.64 67.82
C GLU A 16 11.56 -24.15 68.08
N VAL A 17 11.73 -25.11 68.99
CA VAL A 17 13.02 -25.72 69.31
C VAL A 17 13.60 -26.48 68.11
N HIS A 18 12.74 -27.12 67.32
CA HIS A 18 13.15 -27.91 66.16
C HIS A 18 13.02 -27.15 64.83
N ARG A 19 12.76 -25.83 64.86
CA ARG A 19 12.70 -25.03 63.64
C ARG A 19 14.10 -24.99 63.02
N PRO A 20 14.29 -25.50 61.80
CA PRO A 20 15.57 -25.34 61.10
C PRO A 20 15.85 -23.84 60.94
N GLY A 21 17.04 -23.41 61.37
CA GLY A 21 17.48 -22.02 61.18
C GLY A 21 17.53 -21.63 59.69
N PRO A 22 17.64 -20.34 59.36
CA PRO A 22 17.79 -19.89 57.98
C PRO A 22 18.96 -20.63 57.32
N ILE A 23 18.65 -21.45 56.31
CA ILE A 23 19.61 -22.29 55.62
C ILE A 23 20.46 -21.38 54.72
N THR A 24 21.54 -20.83 55.27
CA THR A 24 22.57 -20.09 54.53
C THR A 24 23.57 -21.06 53.89
N LEU A 25 23.08 -22.01 53.09
CA LEU A 25 23.98 -22.88 52.32
C LEU A 25 24.58 -22.07 51.17
N ALA A 26 25.91 -22.08 51.08
CA ALA A 26 26.61 -21.55 49.92
C ALA A 26 26.08 -22.24 48.65
N PRO A 27 25.75 -21.48 47.59
CA PRO A 27 25.21 -22.04 46.36
C PRO A 27 26.05 -23.22 45.86
N GLN A 28 25.38 -24.33 45.52
CA GLN A 28 26.05 -25.55 45.12
C GLN A 28 26.98 -25.26 43.93
N ARG A 29 28.26 -25.60 44.06
CA ARG A 29 29.26 -25.38 43.01
C ARG A 29 29.20 -26.55 42.03
N LEU A 30 28.87 -26.27 40.76
CA LEU A 30 28.75 -27.29 39.71
C LEU A 30 30.09 -27.57 38.99
N GLY A 31 31.18 -27.67 39.76
CA GLY A 31 32.54 -27.83 39.23
C GLY A 31 33.13 -26.52 38.68
N GLY A 32 34.40 -26.24 39.01
CA GLY A 32 35.08 -24.99 38.66
C GLY A 32 34.64 -23.77 39.48
N LYS A 33 34.94 -22.55 38.99
CA LYS A 33 34.70 -21.28 39.72
C LYS A 33 33.24 -20.77 39.69
N LYS A 34 32.31 -21.48 39.03
CA LYS A 34 30.93 -21.01 38.82
C LYS A 34 29.96 -21.62 39.83
N SER A 35 29.07 -20.79 40.34
CA SER A 35 27.93 -21.19 41.17
C SER A 35 26.80 -21.75 40.30
N GLU A 36 26.04 -22.71 40.81
CA GLU A 36 24.81 -23.21 40.18
C GLU A 36 23.86 -22.08 39.76
N ALA A 37 23.65 -21.09 40.64
CA ALA A 37 22.75 -19.97 40.35
C ALA A 37 23.20 -19.18 39.12
N GLN A 38 24.51 -18.98 38.95
CA GLN A 38 25.08 -18.33 37.78
C GLN A 38 24.92 -19.17 36.52
N ALA A 39 25.06 -20.50 36.60
CA ALA A 39 24.84 -21.40 35.48
C ALA A 39 23.37 -21.40 35.03
N ARG A 40 22.42 -21.46 35.98
CA ARG A 40 20.98 -21.34 35.73
C ARG A 40 20.62 -20.00 35.09
N GLN A 41 21.13 -18.90 35.64
CA GLN A 41 20.92 -17.56 35.07
C GLN A 41 21.45 -17.50 33.63
N LYS A 42 22.66 -18.00 33.37
CA LYS A 42 23.23 -18.02 32.02
C LYS A 42 22.37 -18.84 31.06
N GLN A 43 21.92 -20.02 31.46
CA GLN A 43 21.01 -20.85 30.65
C GLN A 43 19.71 -20.12 30.34
N GLN A 44 19.09 -19.47 31.32
CA GLN A 44 17.87 -18.67 31.12
C GLN A 44 18.10 -17.54 30.11
N MET A 45 19.21 -16.79 30.25
CA MET A 45 19.56 -15.70 29.34
C MET A 45 19.81 -16.19 27.92
N THR A 46 20.53 -17.30 27.74
CA THR A 46 20.77 -17.91 26.42
C THR A 46 19.47 -18.39 25.77
N LEU A 47 18.59 -19.05 26.53
CA LEU A 47 17.29 -19.49 26.04
C LEU A 47 16.44 -18.29 25.57
N MET A 48 16.40 -17.22 26.37
CA MET A 48 15.68 -16.00 26.02
C MET A 48 16.22 -15.39 24.72
N GLN A 49 17.53 -15.20 24.60
CA GLN A 49 18.16 -14.64 23.39
C GLN A 49 17.88 -15.50 22.15
N SER A 50 17.96 -16.82 22.27
CA SER A 50 17.68 -17.75 21.17
C SER A 50 16.24 -17.62 20.66
N LYS A 51 15.26 -17.49 21.56
CA LYS A 51 13.85 -17.26 21.18
C LYS A 51 13.69 -16.00 20.36
N TYR A 52 14.32 -14.90 20.76
CA TYR A 52 14.25 -13.63 20.03
C TYR A 52 14.93 -13.72 18.65
N GLN A 53 16.10 -14.35 18.57
CA GLN A 53 16.79 -14.55 17.31
C GLN A 53 15.97 -15.42 16.34
N GLN A 54 15.33 -16.48 16.85
CA GLN A 54 14.47 -17.33 16.04
C GLN A 54 13.24 -16.56 15.53
N LYS A 55 12.61 -15.74 16.39
CA LYS A 55 11.49 -14.88 15.99
C LYS A 55 11.91 -13.92 14.87
N HIS A 56 13.03 -13.22 15.04
CA HIS A 56 13.56 -12.30 14.04
C HIS A 56 13.82 -13.00 12.70
N LYS A 57 14.48 -14.17 12.71
CA LYS A 57 14.72 -14.95 11.47
C LYS A 57 13.43 -15.34 10.74
N ARG A 58 12.38 -15.70 11.49
CA ARG A 58 11.07 -16.02 10.90
C ARG A 58 10.41 -14.78 10.29
N GLU A 59 10.45 -13.66 10.99
CA GLU A 59 9.88 -12.39 10.51
C GLU A 59 10.60 -11.91 9.23
N GLU A 60 11.92 -11.96 9.19
CA GLU A 60 12.70 -11.58 8.01
C GLU A 60 12.40 -12.49 6.82
N TYR A 61 12.29 -13.81 7.03
CA TYR A 61 11.88 -14.75 5.99
C TYR A 61 10.48 -14.42 5.43
N VAL A 62 9.51 -14.15 6.32
CA VAL A 62 8.14 -13.79 5.92
C VAL A 62 8.12 -12.46 5.16
N LYS A 63 8.87 -11.45 5.62
CA LYS A 63 8.99 -10.16 4.92
C LYS A 63 9.60 -10.32 3.54
N ALA A 64 10.68 -11.11 3.42
CA ALA A 64 11.32 -11.37 2.14
C ALA A 64 10.34 -12.05 1.16
N LYS A 65 9.61 -13.06 1.61
CA LYS A 65 8.60 -13.75 0.80
C LYS A 65 7.48 -12.80 0.35
N LYS A 66 6.97 -11.95 1.26
CA LYS A 66 5.96 -10.94 0.91
C LYS A 66 6.49 -9.93 -0.11
N ALA A 67 7.72 -9.44 0.08
CA ALA A 67 8.32 -8.49 -0.85
C ALA A 67 8.48 -9.08 -2.26
N THR A 68 8.83 -10.36 -2.39
CA THR A 68 8.91 -11.02 -3.70
C THR A 68 7.53 -11.16 -4.35
N GLU A 69 6.52 -11.57 -3.58
CA GLU A 69 5.13 -11.67 -4.07
C GLU A 69 4.58 -10.31 -4.51
N GLU A 70 4.82 -9.26 -3.72
CA GLU A 70 4.41 -7.89 -4.04
C GLU A 70 5.11 -7.38 -5.30
N ALA A 71 6.42 -7.65 -5.47
CA ALA A 71 7.15 -7.28 -6.68
C ALA A 71 6.59 -7.97 -7.92
N GLU A 72 6.20 -9.25 -7.83
CA GLU A 72 5.54 -9.95 -8.93
C GLU A 72 4.16 -9.36 -9.27
N ILE A 73 3.37 -9.02 -8.25
CA ILE A 73 2.07 -8.36 -8.44
C ILE A 73 2.25 -7.02 -9.14
N LEU A 74 3.24 -6.21 -8.72
CA LEU A 74 3.54 -4.92 -9.35
C LEU A 74 3.94 -5.09 -10.81
N LYS A 75 4.78 -6.08 -11.14
CA LYS A 75 5.13 -6.42 -12.53
C LYS A 75 3.90 -6.78 -13.36
N LYS A 76 3.03 -7.66 -12.83
CA LYS A 76 1.78 -8.05 -13.52
C LYS A 76 0.86 -6.84 -13.74
N LYS A 77 0.73 -5.96 -12.75
CA LYS A 77 -0.05 -4.72 -12.85
C LYS A 77 0.53 -3.77 -13.89
N ALA A 78 1.85 -3.62 -13.96
CA ALA A 78 2.50 -2.78 -14.97
C ALA A 78 2.19 -3.27 -16.38
N ILE A 79 2.33 -4.58 -16.63
CA ILE A 79 1.99 -5.21 -17.92
C ILE A 79 0.51 -4.98 -18.28
N GLN A 80 -0.40 -5.11 -17.32
CA GLN A 80 -1.83 -4.87 -17.57
C GLN A 80 -2.11 -3.41 -17.91
N ARG A 81 -1.48 -2.46 -17.21
CA ARG A 81 -1.61 -1.02 -17.51
C ARG A 81 -1.11 -0.70 -18.91
N GLU A 82 0.05 -1.21 -19.28
CA GLU A 82 0.60 -1.02 -20.62
C GLU A 82 -0.32 -1.59 -21.71
N LYS A 83 -0.88 -2.79 -21.48
CA LYS A 83 -1.86 -3.39 -22.40
C LYS A 83 -3.13 -2.52 -22.53
N ALA A 84 -3.63 -2.00 -21.41
CA ALA A 84 -4.79 -1.11 -21.41
C ALA A 84 -4.50 0.19 -22.17
N GLU A 85 -3.35 0.80 -21.95
CA GLU A 85 -2.91 2.02 -22.65
C GLU A 85 -2.78 1.78 -24.15
N ARG A 86 -2.11 0.70 -24.58
CA ARG A 86 -2.00 0.35 -26.00
C ARG A 86 -3.38 0.17 -26.65
N LEU A 87 -4.33 -0.45 -25.93
CA LEU A 87 -5.69 -0.64 -26.41
C LEU A 87 -6.44 0.70 -26.53
N GLU A 88 -6.30 1.57 -25.53
CA GLU A 88 -6.88 2.92 -25.51
C GLU A 88 -6.37 3.76 -26.68
N VAL A 89 -5.04 3.75 -26.93
CA VAL A 89 -4.42 4.45 -28.06
C VAL A 89 -4.99 3.95 -29.39
N LYS A 90 -5.12 2.63 -29.57
CA LYS A 90 -5.69 2.06 -30.79
C LYS A 90 -7.14 2.49 -31.00
N LYS A 91 -7.95 2.50 -29.94
CA LYS A 91 -9.35 2.99 -30.00
C LYS A 91 -9.41 4.46 -30.39
N ARG A 92 -8.55 5.30 -29.79
CA ARG A 92 -8.46 6.73 -30.13
C ARG A 92 -8.07 6.93 -31.58
N GLN A 93 -7.11 6.16 -32.09
CA GLN A 93 -6.74 6.21 -33.51
C GLN A 93 -7.93 5.85 -34.40
N GLN A 94 -8.64 4.76 -34.12
CA GLN A 94 -9.82 4.37 -34.91
C GLN A 94 -10.92 5.44 -34.88
N GLU A 95 -11.17 6.03 -33.71
CA GLU A 95 -12.15 7.12 -33.58
C GLU A 95 -11.72 8.39 -34.33
N MET A 96 -10.42 8.72 -34.33
CA MET A 96 -9.87 9.82 -35.14
C MET A 96 -10.11 9.59 -36.63
N HIS A 97 -9.76 8.41 -37.15
CA HIS A 97 -10.00 8.08 -38.56
C HIS A 97 -11.50 8.13 -38.90
N ARG A 98 -12.36 7.65 -38.00
CA ARG A 98 -13.82 7.74 -38.18
C ARG A 98 -14.29 9.19 -38.28
N ARG A 99 -13.74 10.09 -37.47
CA ARG A 99 -14.05 11.52 -37.50
C ARG A 99 -13.51 12.20 -38.75
N GLU A 100 -12.30 11.88 -39.17
CA GLU A 100 -11.67 12.42 -40.38
C GLU A 100 -12.50 12.05 -41.62
N MET A 101 -12.88 10.78 -41.77
CA MET A 101 -13.76 10.34 -42.87
C MET A 101 -15.11 11.08 -42.88
N LEU A 102 -15.69 11.32 -41.70
CA LEU A 102 -16.95 12.05 -41.60
C LEU A 102 -16.79 13.53 -41.99
N LEU A 103 -15.67 14.14 -41.60
CA LEU A 103 -15.33 15.51 -41.96
C LEU A 103 -15.10 15.65 -43.47
N GLU A 104 -14.37 14.72 -44.07
CA GLU A 104 -14.11 14.71 -45.51
C GLU A 104 -15.41 14.56 -46.32
N ASP A 105 -16.33 13.68 -45.91
CA ASP A 105 -17.65 13.55 -46.54
C ASP A 105 -18.49 14.84 -46.37
N GLN A 106 -18.43 15.48 -45.20
CA GLN A 106 -19.11 16.75 -44.97
C GLN A 106 -18.53 17.87 -45.86
N ASP A 107 -17.21 17.96 -45.96
CA ASP A 107 -16.52 18.94 -46.79
C ASP A 107 -16.83 18.71 -48.27
N TYR A 108 -16.82 17.45 -48.73
CA TYR A 108 -17.21 17.09 -50.09
C TYR A 108 -18.63 17.57 -50.43
N LYS A 109 -19.60 17.24 -49.58
CA LYS A 109 -21.01 17.66 -49.76
C LYS A 109 -21.17 19.18 -49.73
N THR A 110 -20.45 19.85 -48.83
CA THR A 110 -20.51 21.32 -48.73
C THR A 110 -19.94 21.97 -49.98
N ASN A 111 -18.80 21.48 -50.48
CA ASN A 111 -18.20 21.97 -51.72
C ASN A 111 -19.07 21.68 -52.95
N GLU A 112 -19.71 20.51 -53.03
CA GLU A 112 -20.68 20.19 -54.10
C GLU A 112 -21.84 21.19 -54.12
N LEU A 113 -22.39 21.51 -52.94
CA LEU A 113 -23.46 22.51 -52.81
C LEU A 113 -23.00 23.91 -53.25
N LEU A 114 -21.80 24.34 -52.85
CA LEU A 114 -21.21 25.63 -53.25
C LEU A 114 -21.03 25.70 -54.77
N ASN A 115 -20.43 24.67 -55.39
CA ASN A 115 -20.26 24.59 -56.84
C ASN A 115 -21.59 24.68 -57.58
N ARG A 116 -22.66 24.05 -57.06
CA ARG A 116 -23.99 24.13 -57.65
C ARG A 116 -24.60 25.53 -57.54
N LEU A 117 -24.34 26.25 -56.45
CA LEU A 117 -24.77 27.64 -56.28
C LEU A 117 -24.02 28.56 -57.25
N ASP A 118 -22.69 28.39 -57.40
CA ASP A 118 -21.88 29.15 -58.36
C ASP A 118 -22.32 28.94 -59.81
N VAL A 119 -22.74 27.72 -60.18
CA VAL A 119 -23.28 27.42 -61.52
C VAL A 119 -24.71 27.97 -61.72
N ARG A 120 -25.50 28.11 -60.66
CA ARG A 120 -26.88 28.65 -60.73
C ARG A 120 -26.94 30.16 -60.60
N LEU A 121 -25.87 30.82 -60.18
CA LEU A 121 -25.79 32.26 -60.20
C LEU A 121 -25.56 32.70 -61.66
N PRO A 122 -26.49 33.41 -62.31
CA PRO A 122 -26.12 34.18 -63.49
C PRO A 122 -24.98 35.09 -63.05
N LYS A 123 -23.96 35.30 -63.90
CA LYS A 123 -23.00 36.39 -63.69
C LYS A 123 -23.83 37.65 -63.46
N SER A 124 -23.93 38.06 -62.20
CA SER A 124 -24.63 39.27 -61.83
C SER A 124 -23.81 40.37 -62.48
N ASP A 125 -24.26 40.82 -63.65
CA ASP A 125 -23.76 42.05 -64.23
C ASP A 125 -23.86 43.08 -63.13
N SER A 126 -22.70 43.61 -62.77
CA SER A 126 -22.50 44.63 -61.75
C SER A 126 -23.60 45.69 -61.87
N CYS A 127 -24.63 45.59 -61.02
CA CYS A 127 -25.49 46.71 -60.73
C CYS A 127 -24.58 47.72 -60.07
N GLN A 128 -24.14 48.71 -60.84
CA GLN A 128 -23.37 49.82 -60.35
C GLN A 128 -24.06 50.36 -59.11
N ILE A 129 -23.38 50.21 -57.97
CA ILE A 129 -23.75 50.91 -56.75
C ILE A 129 -23.49 52.38 -57.06
N ALA A 130 -24.55 53.08 -57.48
CA ALA A 130 -24.53 54.52 -57.55
C ALA A 130 -24.20 55.03 -56.14
N ASN A 131 -23.09 55.77 -56.02
CA ASN A 131 -22.69 56.42 -54.78
C ASN A 131 -23.88 57.18 -54.19
N PRO A 132 -24.29 56.93 -52.94
CA PRO A 132 -25.16 57.87 -52.24
C PRO A 132 -24.36 59.15 -52.05
N GLY A 133 -24.88 60.26 -52.60
CA GLY A 133 -24.29 61.59 -52.49
C GLY A 133 -24.16 62.06 -51.04
N PRO A 134 -23.38 63.13 -50.80
CA PRO A 134 -23.13 63.60 -49.46
C PRO A 134 -24.35 64.36 -48.92
N GLU A 135 -24.41 64.42 -47.59
CA GLU A 135 -25.25 65.31 -46.75
C GLU A 135 -26.61 64.78 -46.29
N SER A 136 -26.72 64.52 -44.99
CA SER A 136 -27.50 65.45 -44.15
C SER A 136 -27.18 65.31 -42.67
N THR A 137 -26.73 66.43 -42.13
CA THR A 137 -26.61 66.78 -40.72
C THR A 137 -27.99 67.03 -40.10
N ALA A 138 -28.10 66.85 -38.77
CA ALA A 138 -29.20 67.19 -37.85
C ALA A 138 -30.34 66.15 -37.78
N TRP A 139 -30.78 65.67 -36.60
CA TRP A 139 -30.75 66.15 -35.22
C TRP A 139 -30.52 65.00 -34.24
#